data_AF-A0ABC9XRN6-F1
#
_entry.id   AF-A0ABC9XRN6-F1
#
_cell.length_a   1.000
_cell.length_b   1.000
_cell.length_c   1.000
_cell.angle_alpha   90.00
_cell.angle_beta   90.00
_cell.angle_gamma   90.00
#
_symmetry.space_group_name_H-M   'P 1'
#
loop_
_entity.id
_entity.type
_entity.pdbx_description
1 polymer ?
#
loop_
_entity_poly.entity_id
_entity_poly.type
_entity_poly.pdbx_seq_one_letter_code
_entity_poly.pdbx_strand_id
1 'polypeptide(L)'
;MVLSQRYGPLPRAAAIARLRKQPAGGYQPAGDLAEVLERRQAANAKERERIKNLNSGFSKLKTIVPLIPRDRKPSKVDTLKAAAEYIRLLRLVLEETGGFEVGGVRSPHPNIFG
;
A
#
# COMPACT_ATOMS: atom_id res chain seq x y z
N MET A 1 -34.28 5.52 12.04
CA MET A 1 -35.32 6.25 12.80
C MET A 1 -35.38 5.90 14.30
N VAL A 2 -34.83 4.75 14.75
CA VAL A 2 -34.93 4.32 16.18
C VAL A 2 -33.92 5.02 17.11
N LEU A 3 -32.76 5.45 16.60
CA LEU A 3 -31.70 6.06 17.42
C LEU A 3 -32.02 7.49 17.89
N SER A 4 -32.78 8.29 17.11
CA SER A 4 -33.09 9.67 17.51
C SER A 4 -34.14 9.77 18.61
N GLN A 5 -34.98 8.75 18.78
CA GLN A 5 -36.00 8.72 19.85
C GLN A 5 -35.38 8.51 21.25
N ARG A 6 -34.23 7.84 21.36
CA ARG A 6 -33.55 7.63 22.65
C ARG A 6 -32.46 8.66 22.98
N TYR A 7 -31.84 9.26 21.98
CA TYR A 7 -30.63 10.09 22.17
C TYR A 7 -30.77 11.53 21.68
N GLY A 8 -31.95 11.95 21.24
CA GLY A 8 -32.18 13.28 20.69
C GLY A 8 -31.61 13.43 19.26
N PRO A 9 -31.56 14.67 18.73
CA PRO A 9 -31.02 14.91 17.40
C PRO A 9 -29.55 14.50 17.34
N LEU A 10 -29.13 13.92 16.20
CA LEU A 10 -27.73 13.58 15.96
C LEU A 10 -26.85 14.82 16.16
N PRO A 11 -25.67 14.68 16.78
CA PRO A 11 -24.74 15.80 16.92
C PRO A 11 -24.45 16.40 15.55
N ARG A 12 -24.58 17.73 15.44
CA ARG A 12 -24.23 18.44 14.21
C ARG A 12 -22.74 18.23 13.94
N ALA A 13 -22.40 17.84 12.71
CA ALA A 13 -21.02 17.71 12.29
C ALA A 13 -20.31 19.06 12.47
N ALA A 14 -19.43 19.15 13.47
CA ALA A 14 -18.58 20.30 13.68
C ALA A 14 -17.23 20.02 12.98
N ALA A 15 -16.84 20.90 12.05
CA ALA A 15 -15.52 20.82 11.46
C ALA A 15 -14.47 20.99 12.57
N ILE A 16 -13.47 20.09 12.63
CA ILE A 16 -12.35 20.22 13.57
C ILE A 16 -11.47 21.39 13.10
N ALA A 17 -11.83 22.58 13.55
CA ALA A 17 -11.09 23.81 13.35
C ALA A 17 -9.97 23.90 14.39
N ARG A 18 -8.77 24.32 13.97
CA ARG A 18 -7.74 24.71 14.95
C ARG A 18 -8.20 26.03 15.55
N LEU A 19 -8.23 26.12 16.87
CA LEU A 19 -8.62 27.35 17.58
C LEU A 19 -7.36 28.05 18.11
N ARG A 20 -7.31 29.37 17.97
CA ARG A 20 -6.29 30.24 18.55
C ARG A 20 -6.89 30.96 19.75
N LYS A 21 -6.20 30.89 20.90
CA LYS A 21 -6.55 31.64 22.11
C LYS A 21 -6.23 33.12 21.92
N GLN A 22 -7.19 33.98 22.24
CA GLN A 22 -7.04 35.43 22.20
C GLN A 22 -6.57 35.99 23.54
N PRO A 23 -5.98 37.19 23.58
CA PRO A 23 -5.56 37.86 24.81
C PRO A 23 -6.72 38.05 25.81
N ALA A 24 -7.94 38.29 25.31
CA ALA A 24 -9.15 38.45 26.10
C ALA A 24 -9.76 37.12 26.62
N GLY A 25 -9.07 35.98 26.44
CA GLY A 25 -9.51 34.67 26.93
C GLY A 25 -10.43 33.87 26.00
N GLY A 26 -10.94 34.48 24.92
CA GLY A 26 -11.74 33.78 23.91
C GLY A 26 -10.92 32.88 22.97
N TYR A 27 -11.62 32.03 22.21
CA TYR A 27 -11.04 31.19 21.15
C TYR A 27 -11.65 31.56 19.80
N GLN A 28 -10.81 31.72 18.78
CA GLN A 28 -11.27 31.91 17.40
C GLN A 28 -10.63 30.91 16.44
N PRO A 29 -11.31 30.55 15.34
CA PRO A 29 -10.72 29.73 14.29
C PRO A 29 -9.40 30.32 13.79
N ALA A 30 -8.37 29.48 13.75
CA ALA A 30 -7.08 29.83 13.19
C ALA A 30 -7.13 29.64 11.66
N GLY A 31 -7.55 30.70 10.97
CA GLY A 31 -7.62 30.77 9.50
C GLY A 31 -9.03 30.58 8.94
N ASP A 32 -9.16 30.76 7.62
CA ASP A 32 -10.42 30.51 6.91
C ASP A 32 -10.75 29.01 6.91
N LEU A 33 -11.90 28.68 7.49
CA LEU A 33 -12.36 27.31 7.63
C LEU A 33 -12.62 26.65 6.27
N ALA A 34 -13.07 27.41 5.28
CA ALA A 34 -13.35 26.90 3.94
C ALA A 34 -12.06 26.48 3.24
N GLU A 35 -11.05 27.35 3.21
CA GLU A 35 -9.73 27.06 2.64
C GLU A 35 -9.05 25.86 3.32
N VAL A 36 -9.12 25.77 4.65
CA VAL A 36 -8.57 24.63 5.41
C VAL A 36 -9.29 23.34 5.04
N LEU A 37 -10.61 23.37 4.86
CA LEU A 37 -11.39 22.20 4.48
C LEU A 37 -11.06 21.75 3.05
N GLU A 38 -10.98 22.67 2.09
CA GLU A 38 -10.60 22.36 0.70
C GLU A 38 -9.21 21.74 0.62
N ARG A 39 -8.22 22.32 1.31
CA ARG A 39 -6.87 21.75 1.38
C ARG A 39 -6.86 20.33 1.93
N ARG A 40 -7.63 20.08 2.99
CA ARG A 40 -7.79 18.74 3.58
C ARG A 40 -8.46 17.78 2.61
N GLN A 41 -9.51 18.22 1.90
CA GLN A 41 -10.20 17.40 0.91
C GLN A 41 -9.26 17.02 -0.24
N ALA A 42 -8.50 17.98 -0.78
CA ALA A 42 -7.52 17.74 -1.82
C ALA A 42 -6.41 16.77 -1.37
N ALA A 43 -5.86 16.96 -0.16
CA ALA A 43 -4.86 16.06 0.42
C ALA A 43 -5.41 14.63 0.60
N ASN A 44 -6.64 14.51 1.10
CA ASN A 44 -7.31 13.22 1.28
C ASN A 44 -7.60 12.53 -0.07
N ALA A 45 -8.01 13.29 -1.09
CA ALA A 45 -8.23 12.75 -2.43
C ALA A 45 -6.93 12.19 -3.02
N LYS A 46 -5.83 12.93 -2.89
CA LYS A 46 -4.49 12.48 -3.31
C LYS A 46 -4.05 11.21 -2.60
N GLU A 47 -4.25 11.11 -1.28
CA GLU A 47 -3.88 9.89 -0.55
C GLU A 47 -4.75 8.70 -0.94
N ARG A 48 -6.06 8.91 -1.19
CA ARG A 48 -6.92 7.85 -1.72
C ARG A 48 -6.42 7.34 -3.07
N GLU A 49 -6.01 8.25 -3.97
CA GLU A 49 -5.45 7.87 -5.26
C GLU A 49 -4.14 7.08 -5.11
N ARG A 50 -3.24 7.52 -4.22
CA ARG A 50 -2.00 6.81 -3.90
C ARG A 50 -2.29 5.37 -3.44
N ILE A 51 -3.23 5.21 -2.50
CA ILE A 51 -3.63 3.91 -1.98
C ILE A 51 -4.34 3.06 -3.04
N LYS A 52 -5.14 3.67 -3.93
CA LYS A 52 -5.76 2.98 -5.08
C LYS A 52 -4.69 2.40 -6.01
N ASN A 53 -3.67 3.18 -6.34
CA ASN A 53 -2.55 2.74 -7.19
C ASN A 53 -1.77 1.59 -6.52
N LEU A 54 -1.47 1.72 -5.22
CA LEU A 54 -0.85 0.65 -4.45
C LEU A 54 -1.67 -0.65 -4.47
N ASN A 55 -2.97 -0.55 -4.20
CA ASN A 55 -3.86 -1.72 -4.18
C ASN A 55 -4.03 -2.33 -5.58
N SER A 56 -3.97 -1.53 -6.65
CA SER A 56 -3.96 -2.04 -8.02
C SER A 56 -2.73 -2.90 -8.29
N GLY A 57 -1.54 -2.43 -7.92
CA GLY A 57 -0.31 -3.22 -7.99
C GLY A 57 -0.39 -4.50 -7.16
N PHE A 58 -0.99 -4.41 -5.96
CA PHE A 58 -1.19 -5.56 -5.09
C PHE A 58 -2.13 -6.61 -5.69
N SER A 59 -3.20 -6.18 -6.36
CA SER A 59 -4.11 -7.09 -7.08
C SER A 59 -3.41 -7.81 -8.23
N LYS A 60 -2.56 -7.11 -8.99
CA LYS A 60 -1.73 -7.74 -10.04
C LYS A 60 -0.74 -8.75 -9.46
N LEU A 61 -0.16 -8.47 -8.31
CA LEU A 61 0.71 -9.43 -7.63
C LEU A 61 -0.06 -10.72 -7.28
N LYS A 62 -1.29 -10.60 -6.75
CA LYS A 62 -2.12 -11.78 -6.43
C LYS A 62 -2.46 -12.65 -7.65
N THR A 63 -2.53 -12.08 -8.86
CA THR A 63 -2.84 -12.87 -10.06
C THR A 63 -1.65 -13.67 -10.56
N ILE A 64 -0.41 -13.23 -10.29
CA ILE A 64 0.81 -13.94 -10.72
C ILE A 64 1.37 -14.89 -9.66
N VAL A 65 1.11 -14.63 -8.37
CA VAL A 65 1.60 -15.48 -7.28
C VAL A 65 0.70 -16.71 -7.15
N PRO A 66 1.25 -17.94 -7.23
CA PRO A 66 0.47 -19.15 -7.01
C PRO A 66 0.07 -19.28 -5.54
N LEU A 67 -1.23 -19.34 -5.24
CA LEU A 67 -1.80 -19.35 -3.88
C LEU A 67 -2.79 -20.52 -3.72
N ILE A 68 -2.77 -21.22 -2.57
CA ILE A 68 -3.68 -22.33 -2.21
C ILE A 68 -4.30 -22.05 -0.84
N PRO A 69 -5.63 -22.19 -0.64
CA PRO A 69 -6.68 -22.50 -1.61
C PRO A 69 -7.15 -21.25 -2.38
N ARG A 70 -7.55 -21.43 -3.65
CA ARG A 70 -8.07 -20.35 -4.52
C ARG A 70 -9.33 -19.68 -3.94
N ASP A 71 -10.06 -20.40 -3.09
CA ASP A 71 -11.35 -19.99 -2.54
C ASP A 71 -11.19 -19.03 -1.35
N ARG A 72 -9.99 -18.94 -0.77
CA ARG A 72 -9.67 -18.01 0.30
C ARG A 72 -8.96 -16.79 -0.27
N LYS A 73 -9.48 -15.60 -0.02
CA LYS A 73 -8.80 -14.34 -0.35
C LYS A 73 -7.52 -14.22 0.51
N PRO A 74 -6.31 -14.29 -0.08
CA PRO A 74 -5.07 -14.23 0.68
C PRO A 74 -4.86 -12.81 1.22
N SER A 75 -4.34 -12.71 2.44
CA SER A 75 -4.05 -11.42 3.08
C SER A 75 -2.88 -10.71 2.38
N LYS A 76 -2.63 -9.44 2.73
CA LYS A 76 -1.49 -8.71 2.19
C LYS A 76 -0.16 -9.37 2.59
N VAL A 77 -0.06 -9.84 3.82
CA VAL A 77 1.16 -10.50 4.31
C VAL A 77 1.35 -11.85 3.62
N ASP A 78 0.29 -12.65 3.49
CA ASP A 78 0.38 -13.98 2.87
C ASP A 78 0.83 -13.88 1.40
N THR A 79 0.26 -12.92 0.66
CA THR A 79 0.63 -12.70 -0.74
C THR A 79 2.11 -12.31 -0.87
N LEU A 80 2.64 -11.46 0.04
CA LEU A 80 4.04 -11.06 0.01
C LEU A 80 4.98 -12.22 0.34
N LYS A 81 4.64 -13.03 1.36
CA LYS A 81 5.41 -14.23 1.71
C LYS A 81 5.44 -15.23 0.55
N ALA A 82 4.29 -15.51 -0.04
CA ALA A 82 4.18 -16.41 -1.18
C ALA A 82 4.91 -15.87 -2.43
N ALA A 83 4.91 -14.56 -2.66
CA ALA A 83 5.68 -13.95 -3.75
C ALA A 83 7.19 -14.16 -3.59
N ALA A 84 7.71 -13.91 -2.38
CA ALA A 84 9.13 -14.12 -2.10
C ALA A 84 9.54 -15.59 -2.27
N GLU A 85 8.70 -16.51 -1.78
CA GLU A 85 8.92 -17.94 -1.95
C GLU A 85 8.84 -18.38 -3.41
N TYR A 86 7.89 -17.82 -4.17
CA TYR A 86 7.76 -18.13 -5.59
C TYR A 86 8.99 -17.68 -6.39
N ILE A 87 9.51 -16.48 -6.13
CA ILE A 87 10.78 -16.02 -6.73
C ILE A 87 11.92 -16.98 -6.40
N ARG A 88 12.03 -17.44 -5.14
CA ARG A 88 13.06 -18.39 -4.71
C ARG A 88 12.96 -19.71 -5.47
N LEU A 89 11.76 -20.27 -5.59
CA LEU A 89 11.51 -21.52 -6.33
C LEU A 89 11.85 -21.39 -7.82
N LEU A 90 11.45 -20.29 -8.45
CA LEU A 90 11.78 -20.05 -9.87
C LEU A 90 13.29 -19.97 -10.10
N ARG A 91 14.06 -19.38 -9.17
CA ARG A 91 15.53 -19.36 -9.25
C ARG A 91 16.12 -20.76 -9.18
N LEU A 92 15.65 -21.60 -8.25
CA LEU A 92 16.12 -22.99 -8.15
C LEU A 92 15.86 -23.79 -9.42
N VAL A 93 14.66 -23.65 -10.01
CA VAL A 93 14.32 -24.33 -11.27
C VAL A 93 15.26 -23.88 -12.39
N LEU A 94 15.57 -22.59 -12.48
CA LEU A 94 16.50 -22.07 -13.50
C LEU A 94 17.95 -22.55 -13.30
N GLU A 95 18.38 -22.72 -12.04
CA GLU A 95 19.71 -23.27 -11.72
C GLU A 95 19.79 -24.76 -12.04
N GLU A 96 18.77 -25.54 -11.68
CA GLU A 96 18.69 -26.99 -11.92
C GLU A 96 18.56 -27.33 -13.40
N THR A 97 17.84 -26.52 -14.17
CA THR A 97 17.66 -26.74 -15.62
C THR A 97 18.87 -26.33 -16.47
N GLY A 98 19.99 -25.96 -15.84
CA GLY A 98 21.22 -25.56 -16.52
C GLY A 98 21.00 -24.22 -17.21
N GLY A 99 21.21 -23.14 -16.44
CA GLY A 99 20.95 -21.76 -16.84
C GLY A 99 21.18 -21.50 -18.33
N PHE A 100 20.21 -20.86 -18.98
CA PHE A 100 20.42 -20.29 -20.30
C PHE A 100 21.72 -19.48 -20.27
N GLU A 101 22.73 -20.00 -20.97
CA GLU A 101 23.99 -19.32 -21.27
C GLU A 101 23.65 -18.05 -22.06
N VAL A 102 23.28 -16.97 -21.36
CA VAL A 102 23.21 -15.64 -21.94
C VAL A 102 24.64 -15.13 -22.04
N GLY A 103 25.28 -15.44 -23.16
CA GLY A 103 26.49 -14.74 -23.63
C GLY A 103 27.78 -15.25 -23.02
N GLY A 104 28.52 -16.04 -23.81
CA GLY A 104 29.78 -16.64 -23.43
C GLY A 104 30.85 -15.63 -23.03
N VAL A 105 31.48 -15.91 -21.89
CA VAL A 105 32.93 -15.85 -21.77
C VAL A 105 33.35 -17.22 -21.25
N ARG A 106 33.57 -18.15 -22.20
CA ARG A 106 34.24 -19.40 -21.89
C ARG A 106 35.68 -19.08 -21.49
N SER A 107 36.04 -19.52 -20.29
CA SER A 107 37.39 -19.57 -19.74
C SER A 107 38.38 -20.21 -20.74
N PRO A 108 39.63 -19.73 -20.85
CA PRO A 108 40.69 -20.56 -21.39
C PRO A 108 41.23 -21.48 -20.28
N HIS A 109 41.13 -22.79 -20.58
CA HIS A 109 41.79 -24.01 -20.07
C HIS A 109 42.86 -23.96 -18.95
N PRO A 110 42.96 -25.03 -18.14
CA PRO A 110 44.05 -25.20 -17.18
C PRO A 110 45.36 -25.49 -17.94
N ASN A 111 46.43 -24.78 -17.58
CA ASN A 111 47.75 -25.06 -18.11
C ASN A 111 48.33 -26.27 -17.37
N ILE A 112 48.40 -27.41 -18.05
CA ILE A 112 49.06 -28.63 -17.57
C ILE A 112 50.38 -28.77 -18.32
N PHE A 113 51.36 -27.88 -18.06
CA PHE A 113 52.79 -28.11 -18.37
C PHE A 113 53.64 -27.03 -17.67
N GLY A 114 54.66 -27.47 -16.91
CA GLY A 114 55.80 -26.66 -16.45
C GLY A 114 55.84 -26.39 -14.96
#